data_AF-A0A413TBG5-F1
#
_entry.id   AF-A0A413TBG5-F1
#
_cell.length_a   1.000
_cell.length_b   1.000
_cell.length_c   1.000
_cell.angle_alpha   90.00
_cell.angle_beta   90.00
_cell.angle_gamma   90.00
#
_symmetry.space_group_name_H-M   'P 1'
#
loop_
_entity.id
_entity.type
_entity.pdbx_description
1 polymer ?
#
loop_
_entity_poly.entity_id
_entity_poly.type
_entity_poly.pdbx_seq_one_letter_code
_entity_poly.pdbx_strand_id
1 'polypeptide(L)'
;MARKKQITLILIILSTLLLAGPGVVDIANAEPISSSIPTDFERQSVPSTLSPSDSIDDGPAQESVKWNLGWNSFDGNWFYVDSVNPVSLHSGWLYTNGAWYWLDPSTHAMAIGLHECNGSAYWFDASGAMSTGWVLDG
;
A
#
# COMPACT_ATOMS: atom_id res chain seq x y z
N MET A 1 16.68 -38.34 27.63
CA MET A 1 15.35 -37.98 28.18
C MET A 1 15.12 -36.46 28.32
N ALA A 2 15.84 -35.61 27.54
CA ALA A 2 15.78 -34.14 27.65
C ALA A 2 14.90 -33.45 26.57
N ARG A 3 14.60 -34.12 25.45
CA ARG A 3 13.86 -33.54 24.32
C ARG A 3 12.35 -33.40 24.55
N LYS A 4 11.77 -34.18 25.48
CA LYS A 4 10.33 -34.12 25.77
C LYS A 4 9.96 -32.88 26.60
N LYS A 5 10.87 -32.37 27.44
CA LYS A 5 10.59 -31.21 28.30
C LYS A 5 10.60 -29.88 27.53
N GLN A 6 11.42 -29.73 26.49
CA GLN A 6 11.41 -28.52 25.64
C GLN A 6 10.18 -28.43 24.75
N ILE A 7 9.71 -29.56 24.19
CA ILE A 7 8.53 -29.61 23.33
C ILE A 7 7.26 -29.24 24.12
N THR A 8 7.12 -29.75 25.35
CA THR A 8 5.96 -29.40 26.21
C THR A 8 6.00 -27.94 26.66
N LEU A 9 7.19 -27.37 26.93
CA LEU A 9 7.30 -25.97 27.33
C LEU A 9 6.96 -25.00 26.20
N ILE A 10 7.31 -25.33 24.95
CA ILE A 10 6.97 -24.55 23.74
C ILE A 10 5.46 -24.58 23.45
N LEU A 11 4.81 -25.73 23.65
CA LEU A 11 3.36 -25.86 23.45
C LEU A 11 2.53 -25.04 24.46
N ILE A 12 3.02 -24.87 25.69
CA ILE A 12 2.32 -24.08 26.72
C ILE A 12 2.42 -22.58 26.40
N ILE A 13 3.58 -22.11 25.90
CA ILE A 13 3.76 -20.70 25.49
C ILE A 13 2.87 -20.37 24.27
N LEU A 14 2.74 -21.30 23.31
CA LEU A 14 1.88 -21.13 22.14
C LEU A 14 0.37 -21.14 22.49
N SER A 15 -0.04 -21.90 23.51
CA SER A 15 -1.44 -21.96 23.95
C SER A 15 -1.87 -20.74 24.77
N THR A 16 -0.94 -19.97 25.36
CA THR A 16 -1.27 -18.71 26.06
C THR A 16 -1.44 -17.52 25.14
N LEU A 17 -0.99 -17.60 23.89
CA LEU A 17 -1.08 -16.52 22.90
C LEU A 17 -2.33 -16.65 22.02
N LEU A 18 -3.46 -17.07 22.59
CA LEU A 18 -4.75 -17.23 21.88
C LEU A 18 -5.80 -16.20 22.32
N LEU A 19 -5.43 -15.08 22.94
CA LEU A 19 -6.44 -14.13 23.41
C LEU A 19 -6.02 -12.67 23.28
N ALA A 20 -5.83 -12.20 22.05
CA ALA A 20 -6.00 -10.79 21.69
C ALA A 20 -5.96 -10.66 20.16
N GLY A 21 -7.11 -10.57 19.51
CA GLY A 21 -7.18 -9.80 18.27
C GLY A 21 -6.87 -8.34 18.64
N PRO A 22 -5.99 -7.63 17.92
CA PRO A 22 -5.75 -6.23 18.24
C PRO A 22 -7.03 -5.43 17.98
N GLY A 23 -7.47 -4.79 19.06
CA GLY A 23 -8.68 -3.99 19.12
C GLY A 23 -8.63 -2.76 18.23
N VAL A 24 -9.82 -2.28 17.92
CA VAL A 24 -10.09 -0.96 17.36
C VAL A 24 -9.32 0.09 18.15
N VAL A 25 -8.44 0.83 17.48
CA VAL A 25 -7.89 2.08 18.01
C VAL A 25 -8.89 3.20 17.75
N ASP A 26 -9.48 3.72 18.82
CA ASP A 26 -10.24 4.97 18.79
C ASP A 26 -9.31 6.12 18.39
N ILE A 27 -9.51 6.68 17.19
CA ILE A 27 -8.88 7.93 16.77
C ILE A 27 -9.83 9.07 17.18
N ALA A 28 -9.77 9.45 18.45
CA ALA A 28 -10.21 10.76 18.89
C ALA A 28 -8.99 11.67 19.03
N ASN A 29 -9.11 12.89 18.51
CA ASN A 29 -8.22 14.04 18.69
C ASN A 29 -7.12 14.26 17.62
N ALA A 30 -7.55 14.68 16.42
CA ALA A 30 -6.74 15.56 15.58
C ALA A 30 -7.22 17.01 15.78
N GLU A 31 -6.32 17.89 16.19
CA GLU A 31 -6.56 19.32 16.34
C GLU A 31 -6.74 20.01 14.97
N PRO A 32 -7.58 21.05 14.85
CA PRO A 32 -7.72 21.80 13.61
C PRO A 32 -6.49 22.71 13.40
N ILE A 33 -5.64 22.35 12.43
CA ILE A 33 -4.59 23.27 11.94
C ILE A 33 -5.25 24.40 11.14
N SER A 34 -5.34 25.56 11.79
CA SER A 34 -5.71 26.84 11.18
C SER A 34 -4.56 27.32 10.28
N SER A 35 -4.68 27.17 8.96
CA SER A 35 -3.75 27.79 8.01
C SER A 35 -4.29 29.16 7.58
N SER A 36 -3.72 30.21 8.16
CA SER A 36 -3.95 31.61 7.79
C SER A 36 -3.60 31.84 6.32
N ILE A 37 -4.58 32.28 5.53
CA ILE A 37 -4.38 32.81 4.17
C ILE A 37 -3.88 34.26 4.30
N PRO A 38 -2.70 34.64 3.77
CA PRO A 38 -2.43 36.02 3.47
C PRO A 38 -3.05 36.35 2.12
N THR A 39 -4.13 37.12 2.17
CA THR A 39 -4.64 37.86 1.01
C THR A 39 -3.64 38.97 0.71
N ASP A 40 -2.82 38.79 -0.31
CA ASP A 40 -2.21 39.94 -0.99
C ASP A 40 -2.60 39.90 -2.47
N PHE A 41 -3.54 40.77 -2.78
CA PHE A 41 -4.08 41.02 -4.10
C PHE A 41 -3.55 42.38 -4.51
N GLU A 42 -2.54 42.42 -5.37
CA GLU A 42 -2.32 43.57 -6.24
C GLU A 42 -1.85 43.12 -7.63
N ARG A 43 -2.45 43.79 -8.61
CA ARG A 43 -2.50 43.44 -10.03
C ARG A 43 -1.31 44.05 -10.76
N GLN A 44 -0.69 43.31 -11.67
CA GLN A 44 -0.05 43.93 -12.84
C GLN A 44 -0.63 43.36 -14.13
N SER A 45 -1.51 44.17 -14.69
CA SER A 45 -2.00 44.12 -16.06
C SER A 45 -0.82 44.32 -17.03
N VAL A 46 -0.40 43.28 -17.72
CA VAL A 46 0.37 43.42 -18.96
C VAL A 46 -0.56 43.11 -20.14
N PRO A 47 -0.70 44.03 -21.11
CA PRO A 47 -1.50 43.78 -22.31
C PRO A 47 -0.81 42.73 -23.17
N SER A 48 -1.53 41.66 -23.47
CA SER A 48 -1.10 40.62 -24.42
C SER A 48 -1.02 41.20 -25.83
N THR A 49 0.13 41.75 -26.20
CA THR A 49 0.50 41.90 -27.61
C THR A 49 0.86 40.52 -28.13
N LEU A 50 -0.07 39.93 -28.88
CA LEU A 50 0.10 38.73 -29.69
C LEU A 50 1.35 38.86 -30.58
N SER A 51 2.33 37.99 -30.40
CA SER A 51 3.30 37.63 -31.42
C SER A 51 3.08 36.15 -31.78
N PRO A 52 2.63 35.83 -33.00
CA PRO A 52 2.40 34.46 -33.42
C PRO A 52 3.68 33.94 -34.06
N SER A 53 4.68 33.56 -33.27
CA SER A 53 5.86 32.81 -33.75
C SER A 53 6.71 32.37 -32.56
N ASP A 54 6.30 31.30 -31.91
CA ASP A 54 7.22 30.31 -31.38
C ASP A 54 6.47 28.99 -31.43
N SER A 55 6.87 28.15 -32.38
CA SER A 55 6.37 26.80 -32.57
C SER A 55 6.55 26.03 -31.26
N ILE A 56 5.46 25.81 -30.53
CA ILE A 56 5.44 24.82 -29.47
C ILE A 56 5.50 23.48 -30.21
N ASP A 57 6.73 22.98 -30.34
CA ASP A 57 6.97 21.56 -30.49
C ASP A 57 6.43 20.90 -29.20
N ASP A 58 5.12 20.62 -29.20
CA ASP A 58 4.47 19.76 -28.22
C ASP A 58 5.06 18.37 -28.44
N GLY A 59 6.26 18.17 -27.88
CA GLY A 59 6.90 16.86 -27.76
C GLY A 59 5.88 15.85 -27.22
N PRO A 60 5.98 14.58 -27.63
CA PRO A 60 4.89 13.62 -27.51
C PRO A 60 4.35 13.64 -26.08
N ALA A 61 3.07 13.98 -25.96
CA ALA A 61 2.35 13.99 -24.69
C ALA A 61 2.75 12.75 -23.89
N GLN A 62 3.39 12.95 -22.74
CA GLN A 62 3.79 11.83 -21.89
C GLN A 62 2.53 11.05 -21.55
N GLU A 63 2.46 9.81 -22.06
CA GLU A 63 1.35 8.91 -21.85
C GLU A 63 1.17 8.73 -20.34
N SER A 64 0.12 9.33 -19.77
CA SER A 64 -0.22 9.12 -18.38
C SER A 64 -0.56 7.64 -18.20
N VAL A 65 0.07 6.98 -17.22
CA VAL A 65 -0.24 5.58 -16.89
C VAL A 65 -1.73 5.49 -16.62
N LYS A 66 -2.44 4.76 -17.50
CA LYS A 66 -3.89 4.56 -17.38
C LYS A 66 -4.15 3.47 -16.35
N TRP A 67 -4.50 3.88 -15.14
CA TRP A 67 -4.90 2.99 -14.07
C TRP A 67 -6.33 2.46 -14.27
N ASN A 68 -6.53 1.16 -14.04
CA ASN A 68 -7.85 0.55 -13.93
C ASN A 68 -8.19 0.30 -12.46
N LEU A 69 -9.46 0.16 -12.10
CA LEU A 69 -9.82 -0.28 -10.76
C LEU A 69 -9.34 -1.73 -10.52
N GLY A 70 -8.88 -2.01 -9.30
CA GLY A 70 -8.36 -3.32 -8.92
C GLY A 70 -6.91 -3.55 -9.36
N TRP A 71 -6.59 -4.77 -9.76
CA TRP A 71 -5.22 -5.20 -10.05
C TRP A 71 -4.64 -4.57 -11.32
N ASN A 72 -3.46 -3.97 -11.20
CA ASN A 72 -2.68 -3.41 -12.30
C ASN A 72 -1.23 -3.87 -12.17
N SER A 73 -0.57 -4.08 -13.32
CA SER A 73 0.87 -4.37 -13.37
C SER A 73 1.61 -3.22 -14.03
N PHE A 74 2.70 -2.79 -13.40
CA PHE A 74 3.59 -1.75 -13.89
C PHE A 74 5.03 -2.08 -13.50
N ASP A 75 5.95 -2.00 -14.47
CA ASP A 75 7.38 -2.28 -14.30
C ASP A 75 7.70 -3.62 -13.62
N GLY A 76 6.90 -4.66 -13.88
CA GLY A 76 7.07 -5.99 -13.29
C GLY A 76 6.51 -6.14 -11.87
N ASN A 77 5.97 -5.08 -11.28
CA ASN A 77 5.30 -5.10 -9.98
C ASN A 77 3.77 -5.11 -10.16
N TRP A 78 3.08 -5.58 -9.12
CA TRP A 78 1.61 -5.56 -9.05
C TRP A 78 1.14 -4.58 -7.99
N PHE A 79 0.08 -3.85 -8.31
CA PHE A 79 -0.55 -2.85 -7.46
C PHE A 79 -2.06 -3.06 -7.48
N TYR A 80 -2.73 -2.67 -6.40
CA TYR A 80 -4.19 -2.64 -6.35
C TYR A 80 -4.69 -1.20 -6.26
N VAL A 81 -5.61 -0.82 -7.14
CA VAL A 81 -6.15 0.53 -7.25
C VAL A 81 -7.57 0.57 -6.65
N ASP A 82 -7.75 1.35 -5.59
CA ASP A 82 -9.04 1.53 -4.91
C ASP A 82 -9.91 2.61 -5.58
N SER A 83 -9.29 3.60 -6.23
CA SER A 83 -9.96 4.66 -6.97
C SER A 83 -9.10 5.12 -8.13
N VAL A 84 -9.72 5.55 -9.23
CA VAL A 84 -9.03 6.11 -10.42
C VAL A 84 -9.18 7.63 -10.56
N ASN A 85 -10.06 8.29 -9.79
CA ASN A 85 -10.29 9.74 -9.86
C ASN A 85 -10.64 10.35 -8.48
N PRO A 86 -9.65 10.80 -7.68
CA PRO A 86 -8.21 10.69 -7.92
C PRO A 86 -7.72 9.25 -7.80
N VAL A 87 -6.53 8.97 -8.35
CA VAL A 87 -5.90 7.66 -8.22
C VAL A 87 -5.53 7.41 -6.76
N SER A 88 -5.91 6.26 -6.22
CA SER A 88 -5.54 5.80 -4.88
C SER A 88 -5.13 4.34 -4.95
N LEU A 89 -3.93 4.05 -4.44
CA LEU A 89 -3.36 2.71 -4.37
C LEU A 89 -3.61 2.13 -2.98
N HIS A 90 -3.96 0.84 -2.95
CA HIS A 90 -4.12 0.08 -1.72
C HIS A 90 -2.77 -0.13 -1.03
N SER A 91 -2.79 -0.19 0.29
CA SER A 91 -1.65 -0.55 1.12
C SER A 91 -2.10 -1.46 2.26
N GLY A 92 -1.21 -2.34 2.70
CA GLY A 92 -1.47 -3.32 3.74
C GLY A 92 -2.21 -4.56 3.24
N TRP A 93 -3.01 -5.15 4.13
CA TRP A 93 -3.72 -6.41 3.89
C TRP A 93 -4.95 -6.21 2.99
N LEU A 94 -4.97 -6.94 1.89
CA LEU A 94 -6.09 -6.99 0.95
C LEU A 94 -6.68 -8.40 0.90
N TYR A 95 -7.99 -8.54 1.12
CA TYR A 95 -8.71 -9.80 0.85
C TYR A 95 -9.54 -9.67 -0.42
N THR A 96 -9.20 -10.44 -1.44
CA THR A 96 -9.94 -10.44 -2.71
C THR A 96 -9.88 -11.81 -3.36
N ASN A 97 -10.93 -12.20 -4.09
CA ASN A 97 -11.03 -13.49 -4.78
C ASN A 97 -10.72 -14.72 -3.89
N GLY A 98 -11.03 -14.65 -2.60
CA GLY A 98 -10.84 -15.75 -1.67
C GLY A 98 -9.45 -15.88 -1.06
N ALA A 99 -8.50 -14.99 -1.38
CA ALA A 99 -7.13 -15.01 -0.89
C ALA A 99 -6.72 -13.69 -0.23
N TRP A 100 -5.76 -13.76 0.68
CA TRP A 100 -5.11 -12.59 1.28
C TRP A 100 -3.87 -12.20 0.50
N TYR A 101 -3.65 -10.91 0.36
CA TYR A 101 -2.49 -10.30 -0.29
C TYR A 101 -1.94 -9.22 0.63
N TRP A 102 -0.66 -8.91 0.48
CA TRP A 102 -0.02 -7.78 1.16
C TRP A 102 0.52 -6.82 0.12
N LEU A 103 0.06 -5.56 0.21
CA LEU A 103 0.59 -4.44 -0.57
C LEU A 103 1.50 -3.66 0.37
N ASP A 104 2.79 -3.58 0.05
CA ASP A 104 3.77 -2.92 0.91
C ASP A 104 3.35 -1.46 1.19
N PRO A 105 3.23 -1.01 2.45
CA PRO A 105 2.74 0.34 2.75
C PRO A 105 3.62 1.49 2.25
N SER A 106 4.90 1.23 1.94
CA SER A 106 5.83 2.25 1.45
C SER A 106 5.84 2.34 -0.07
N THR A 107 5.80 1.21 -0.77
CA THR A 107 5.91 1.12 -2.23
C THR A 107 4.59 0.84 -2.93
N HIS A 108 3.58 0.38 -2.19
CA HIS A 108 2.28 -0.11 -2.66
C HIS A 108 2.36 -1.36 -3.54
N ALA A 109 3.55 -1.96 -3.68
CA ALA A 109 3.76 -3.15 -4.47
C ALA A 109 3.29 -4.40 -3.70
N MET A 110 2.70 -5.33 -4.43
CA MET A 110 2.32 -6.64 -3.90
C MET A 110 3.55 -7.46 -3.51
N ALA A 111 3.50 -8.05 -2.31
CA ALA A 111 4.55 -8.94 -1.83
C ALA A 111 4.47 -10.33 -2.48
N ILE A 112 5.65 -10.91 -2.67
CA ILE A 112 5.88 -12.31 -3.05
C ILE A 112 6.97 -12.89 -2.14
N GLY A 113 6.89 -14.17 -1.81
CA GLY A 113 7.83 -14.84 -0.91
C GLY A 113 7.64 -14.45 0.56
N LEU A 114 8.73 -14.56 1.34
CA LEU A 114 8.73 -14.25 2.77
C LEU A 114 8.74 -12.74 2.98
N HIS A 115 7.79 -12.22 3.74
CA HIS A 115 7.67 -10.79 4.02
C HIS A 115 7.26 -10.55 5.47
N GLU A 116 7.77 -9.47 6.07
CA GLU A 116 7.33 -9.03 7.39
C GLU A 116 6.15 -8.06 7.24
N CYS A 117 5.00 -8.43 7.82
CA CYS A 117 3.79 -7.62 7.80
C CYS A 117 3.40 -7.33 9.25
N ASN A 118 3.48 -6.06 9.66
CA ASN A 118 3.15 -5.61 11.02
C ASN A 118 3.84 -6.42 12.14
N GLY A 119 5.12 -6.74 11.98
CA GLY A 119 5.92 -7.46 12.98
C GLY A 119 5.70 -8.98 13.03
N SER A 120 5.06 -9.57 12.01
CA SER A 120 4.96 -11.02 11.84
C SER A 120 5.37 -11.41 10.42
N ALA A 121 6.02 -12.57 10.27
CA ALA A 121 6.46 -13.05 8.97
C ALA A 121 5.38 -13.90 8.29
N TYR A 122 5.12 -13.61 7.01
CA TYR A 122 4.14 -14.31 6.18
C TYR A 122 4.78 -14.73 4.86
N TRP A 123 4.28 -15.82 4.28
CA TRP A 123 4.71 -16.30 2.97
C TRP A 123 3.60 -16.06 1.93
N PHE A 124 3.98 -15.44 0.82
CA PHE A 124 3.14 -15.21 -0.34
C PHE A 124 3.67 -16.04 -1.52
N ASP A 125 2.78 -16.74 -2.23
CA ASP A 125 3.20 -17.53 -3.40
C ASP A 125 3.52 -16.64 -4.62
N ALA A 126 3.84 -17.25 -5.76
CA ALA A 126 4.18 -16.53 -6.99
C ALA A 126 3.02 -15.67 -7.55
N SER A 127 1.78 -15.94 -7.14
CA SER A 127 0.60 -15.12 -7.48
C SER A 127 0.37 -13.98 -6.48
N GLY A 128 1.13 -13.93 -5.39
CA GLY A 128 0.97 -13.00 -4.28
C GLY A 128 -0.08 -13.43 -3.26
N ALA A 129 -0.71 -14.59 -3.44
CA ALA A 129 -1.66 -15.12 -2.47
C ALA A 129 -0.91 -15.62 -1.22
N MET A 130 -1.39 -15.21 -0.05
CA MET A 130 -0.86 -15.63 1.24
C MET A 130 -1.08 -17.13 1.40
N SER A 131 0.02 -17.85 1.60
CA SER A 131 -0.05 -19.28 1.90
C SER A 131 -0.49 -19.51 3.34
N THR A 132 -1.42 -20.44 3.52
CA THR A 132 -1.87 -20.89 4.84
C THR A 132 -1.43 -22.33 5.09
N GLY A 133 -0.93 -22.63 6.29
CA GLY A 133 -0.44 -23.97 6.66
C GLY A 133 1.07 -24.12 6.46
N TRP A 134 1.60 -25.30 6.81
CA TRP A 134 3.02 -25.59 6.64
C TRP A 134 3.38 -25.66 5.15
N VAL A 135 4.16 -24.68 4.66
CA VAL A 135 4.91 -24.82 3.40
C VAL A 135 6.02 -25.84 3.66
N LEU A 136 5.95 -27.00 3.01
CA LEU A 136 7.00 -28.00 3.07
C LEU A 136 8.13 -27.55 2.13
N ASP A 137 9.15 -26.88 2.67
CA ASP A 137 10.42 -26.75 1.96
C ASP A 137 11.03 -28.16 1.87
N GLY A 138 11.13 -28.66 0.63
CA GLY A 138 11.69 -29.97 0.30
C GLY A 138 13.21 -29.97 0.23
#